data_AF-A0A2S9GKG4-F1
#
_entry.id   AF-A0A2S9GKG4-F1
#
_cell.length_a   1.000
_cell.length_b   1.000
_cell.length_c   1.000
_cell.angle_alpha   90.00
_cell.angle_beta   90.00
_cell.angle_gamma   90.00
#
_symmetry.space_group_name_H-M   'P 1'
#
loop_
_entity.id
_entity.type
_entity.pdbx_description
1 polymer ?
#
loop_
_entity_poly.entity_id
_entity_poly.type
_entity_poly.pdbx_seq_one_letter_code
_entity_poly.pdbx_strand_id
1 'polypeptide(L)' 'AAGGQAGVENVLDVLRGGIDSALLGLGLSSIQELGPGDLVIPAGFRRDLGV' A
#
# COMPACT_ATOMS: atom_id res chain seq x y z
N ALA A 1 -12.23 1.14 -22.07
CA ALA A 1 -11.17 0.95 -21.06
C ALA A 1 -10.90 2.29 -20.41
N ALA A 2 -10.62 2.35 -19.11
CA ALA A 2 -10.40 3.62 -18.39
C ALA A 2 -9.38 4.51 -19.13
N GLY A 3 -9.82 5.64 -19.70
CA GLY A 3 -9.01 6.79 -20.14
C GLY A 3 -7.84 6.62 -21.13
N GLY A 4 -7.47 5.41 -21.57
CA GLY A 4 -6.21 5.20 -22.31
C GLY A 4 -4.98 5.41 -21.42
N GLN A 5 -3.84 5.81 -21.99
CA GLN A 5 -2.59 6.00 -21.23
C GLN A 5 -2.74 7.02 -20.08
N ALA A 6 -3.37 8.17 -20.34
CA ALA A 6 -3.60 9.21 -19.33
C ALA A 6 -4.44 8.70 -18.14
N GLY A 7 -5.40 7.80 -18.40
CA GLY A 7 -6.18 7.17 -17.35
C GLY A 7 -5.33 6.27 -16.45
N VAL A 8 -4.42 5.51 -17.04
CA VAL A 8 -3.50 4.64 -16.30
C VAL A 8 -2.49 5.46 -15.49
N GLU A 9 -1.90 6.49 -16.09
CA GLU A 9 -0.96 7.40 -15.41
C GLU A 9 -1.62 8.04 -14.17
N ASN A 10 -2.85 8.56 -14.31
CA ASN A 10 -3.58 9.12 -13.18
C ASN A 10 -3.82 8.11 -12.05
N VAL A 11 -4.13 6.85 -12.38
CA VAL A 11 -4.29 5.80 -11.36
C VAL A 11 -2.96 5.53 -10.65
N LEU A 12 -1.87 5.41 -11.39
CA LEU A 12 -0.55 5.14 -10.82
C LEU A 12 -0.09 6.30 -9.91
N ASP A 13 -0.35 7.55 -10.32
CA ASP A 13 -0.03 8.72 -9.52
C ASP A 13 -0.84 8.76 -8.22
N VAL A 14 -2.14 8.46 -8.28
CA VAL A 14 -2.98 8.36 -7.07
C VAL A 14 -2.50 7.26 -6.14
N LEU A 15 -2.17 6.08 -6.67
CA LEU A 15 -1.65 4.97 -5.86
C LEU A 15 -0.33 5.33 -5.20
N ARG A 16 0.57 5.99 -5.92
CA ARG A 16 1.84 6.46 -5.37
C ARG A 16 1.64 7.51 -4.28
N GLY A 17 0.83 8.53 -4.53
CA GLY A 17 0.53 9.56 -3.53
C GLY A 17 -0.15 8.99 -2.28
N GLY A 18 -0.97 7.95 -2.45
CA GLY A 18 -1.55 7.20 -1.34
C GLY A 18 -0.52 6.45 -0.50
N ILE A 19 0.45 5.78 -1.13
CA ILE A 19 1.55 5.10 -0.44
C ILE A 19 2.39 6.10 0.35
N ASP A 20 2.79 7.22 -0.26
CA ASP A 20 3.60 8.24 0.40
C ASP A 20 2.85 8.84 1.63
N SER A 21 1.55 9.09 1.48
CA SER A 21 0.71 9.58 2.58
C SER A 21 0.59 8.57 3.72
N ALA A 22 0.49 7.28 3.40
CA ALA A 22 0.41 6.21 4.40
C ALA A 22 1.73 6.07 5.18
N LEU A 23 2.88 6.08 4.49
CA LEU A 23 4.19 6.03 5.14
C LEU A 23 4.41 7.24 6.06
N LEU A 24 4.02 8.44 5.60
CA LEU A 24 4.06 9.65 6.44
C LEU A 24 3.19 9.50 7.69
N GLY A 25 1.97 8.99 7.55
CA GLY A 25 1.06 8.74 8.68
C GLY A 25 1.58 7.71 9.68
N LEU A 26 2.39 6.75 9.22
CA LEU A 26 3.05 5.75 10.06
C LEU A 26 4.40 6.24 10.63
N GLY A 27 4.90 7.40 10.20
CA GLY A 27 6.22 7.91 10.60
C GLY A 27 7.39 7.17 9.97
N LEU A 28 7.17 6.49 8.83
CA LEU A 28 8.19 5.74 8.09
C LEU A 28 8.74 6.58 6.95
N SER A 29 10.05 6.52 6.74
CA SER A 29 10.75 7.23 5.65
C SER A 29 10.88 6.37 4.38
N SER A 30 10.70 5.06 4.51
CA SER A 30 10.80 4.09 3.42
C SER A 30 9.85 2.90 3.59
N ILE A 31 9.37 2.36 2.48
CA ILE A 31 8.59 1.11 2.45
C ILE A 31 9.38 -0.10 2.98
N GLN A 32 10.73 -0.05 2.92
CA GLN A 32 11.56 -1.10 3.50
C GLN A 32 11.51 -1.16 5.03
N GLU A 33 11.00 -0.10 5.67
CA GLU A 33 10.83 -0.06 7.13
C GLU A 33 9.49 -0.65 7.59
N LEU A 34 8.55 -0.87 6.66
CA LEU A 34 7.23 -1.43 6.97
C LEU A 34 7.34 -2.89 7.41
N GLY A 35 6.76 -3.21 8.56
CA GLY A 35 6.74 -4.55 9.14
C GLY A 35 5.37 -4.98 9.66
N PRO A 36 5.25 -6.23 10.17
CA PRO A 36 3.99 -6.74 10.71
C PRO A 36 3.45 -5.96 11.92
N GLY A 37 4.31 -5.23 12.64
CA GLY A 37 3.92 -4.42 13.79
C GLY A 37 3.11 -3.17 13.42
N ASP A 38 3.21 -2.72 12.16
CA ASP A 38 2.49 -1.55 11.64
C ASP A 38 1.07 -1.91 11.14
N LEU A 39 0.70 -3.19 11.22
CA LEU A 39 -0.54 -3.73 10.69
C LEU A 39 -1.45 -4.22 11.81
N VAL A 40 -2.69 -3.76 11.80
CA VAL A 40 -3.76 -4.40 12.58
C VAL A 40 -4.33 -5.54 11.74
N ILE A 41 -4.03 -6.77 12.13
CA ILE A 41 -4.48 -7.98 11.43
C ILE A 41 -5.54 -8.69 12.26
N PRO A 42 -6.82 -8.66 11.85
CA PRO A 42 -7.89 -9.36 12.57
C PRO A 42 -7.68 -10.88 12.60
N ALA A 43 -8.20 -11.53 13.64
CA ALA A 43 -8.20 -12.99 13.73
C ALA A 43 -8.89 -13.62 12.51
N GLY A 44 -8.24 -14.63 11.92
CA GLY A 44 -8.75 -15.32 10.72
C GLY A 44 -8.51 -14.59 9.39
N PHE A 45 -7.97 -13.36 9.40
CA PHE A 45 -7.66 -12.62 8.17
C PHE A 45 -6.36 -13.09 7.50
N ARG A 46 -5.33 -13.37 8.32
CA ARG A 46 -4.01 -13.78 7.83
C ARG A 46 -4.10 -15.14 7.12
N ARG A 47 -3.46 -15.22 5.95
CA ARG A 47 -3.16 -16.48 5.27
C ARG A 47 -1.66 -16.70 5.30
N ASP A 48 -1.23 -17.76 5.96
CA ASP A 48 0.16 -18.18 5.90
C ASP A 48 0.39 -18.95 4.59
N LEU A 49 1.56 -18.73 3.98
CA LEU A 49 1.93 -19.41 2.74
C LEU A 49 2.42 -20.83 3.07
N GLY A 50 1.91 -21.83 2.35
CA GLY A 50 2.40 -23.22 2.45
C GLY A 50 1.84 -24.04 3.62
N VAL A 51 0.79 -23.57 4.30
CA VAL A 51 -0.08 -24.37 5.18
C VAL A 51 -1.17 -25.08 4.40
#